data_AF-A0A1E3PQX0-F1
#
_entry.id   AF-A0A1E3PQX0-F1
#
_cell.length_a   1.000
_cell.length_b   1.000
_cell.length_c   1.000
_cell.angle_alpha   90.00
_cell.angle_beta   90.00
_cell.angle_gamma   90.00
#
_symmetry.space_group_name_H-M   'P 1'
#
loop_
_entity.id
_entity.type
_entity.pdbx_description
1 polymer ?
#
loop_
_entity_poly.entity_id
_entity_poly.type
_entity_poly.pdbx_seq_one_letter_code
_entity_poly.pdbx_strand_id
1 'polypeptide(L)'
;MSEQTSSSSSAPTNIAETATYSGNIGVAVPGWILSPAEEGIIRDKYQTNGRVFCRDILDAFAACSHHRPVSFVWKCRTEKKELLECMRQYNTTENYDLVKDEFLKEKFEKMNAAAQEQKK
;
A
#
# COMPACT_ATOMS: atom_id res chain seq x y z
N MET A 1 27.19 -29.00 37.41
CA MET A 1 26.59 -28.54 36.14
C MET A 1 26.06 -27.14 36.46
N SER A 2 26.91 -26.12 36.65
CA SER A 2 27.65 -25.34 35.63
C SER A 2 26.65 -24.74 34.63
N GLU A 3 26.40 -23.44 34.47
CA GLU A 3 27.06 -22.15 34.80
C GLU A 3 25.94 -21.09 35.05
N GLN A 4 26.03 -20.13 35.97
CA GLN A 4 26.65 -18.79 35.82
C GLN A 4 26.25 -18.06 34.51
N THR A 5 25.83 -16.80 34.40
CA THR A 5 25.88 -15.58 35.25
C THR A 5 25.22 -14.40 34.52
N SER A 6 24.79 -13.37 35.29
CA SER A 6 24.80 -11.90 35.00
C SER A 6 24.01 -11.34 33.80
N SER A 7 22.98 -10.49 33.97
CA SER A 7 22.98 -9.08 34.43
C SER A 7 23.56 -8.06 33.44
N SER A 8 22.73 -7.02 33.21
CA SER A 8 23.04 -5.59 32.98
C SER A 8 23.49 -5.07 31.59
N SER A 9 22.57 -4.29 31.00
CA SER A 9 22.70 -2.87 30.62
C SER A 9 23.80 -2.44 29.63
N SER A 10 23.39 -2.03 28.42
CA SER A 10 23.57 -0.64 27.92
C SER A 10 22.98 -0.48 26.50
N ALA A 11 22.00 0.42 26.36
CA ALA A 11 21.73 1.13 25.10
C ALA A 11 22.77 2.28 24.97
N PRO A 12 22.89 3.05 23.86
CA PRO A 12 22.07 3.09 22.63
C PRO A 12 22.94 3.10 21.35
N THR A 13 22.31 3.24 20.16
CA THR A 13 22.70 4.16 19.05
C THR A 13 22.29 3.59 17.69
N ASN A 14 21.34 4.30 17.06
CA ASN A 14 21.15 4.48 15.62
C ASN A 14 21.75 3.44 14.66
N ILE A 15 20.90 2.50 14.25
CA ILE A 15 20.85 2.03 12.87
C ILE A 15 19.36 2.23 12.55
N ALA A 16 18.88 3.36 12.02
CA ALA A 16 19.11 3.76 10.64
C ALA A 16 19.29 2.55 9.71
N GLU A 17 18.50 1.48 9.92
CA GLU A 17 18.13 0.59 8.84
C GLU A 17 17.26 1.44 7.93
N THR A 18 17.99 2.10 7.02
CA THR A 18 17.48 2.62 5.78
C THR A 18 16.79 1.45 5.09
N ALA A 19 15.50 1.28 5.37
CA ALA A 19 14.56 0.74 4.41
C ALA A 19 14.59 1.71 3.23
N THR A 20 15.65 1.57 2.42
CA THR A 20 15.72 2.01 1.05
C THR A 20 14.64 1.22 0.36
N TYR A 21 13.49 1.87 0.32
CA TYR A 21 12.39 1.47 -0.48
C TYR A 21 12.88 1.35 -1.93
N SER A 22 12.80 0.14 -2.48
CA SER A 22 13.30 -0.20 -3.81
C SER A 22 12.36 0.30 -4.93
N GLY A 23 11.83 1.52 -4.79
CA GLY A 23 11.13 2.23 -5.85
C GLY A 23 12.15 2.90 -6.75
N ASN A 24 12.12 2.59 -8.05
CA ASN A 24 13.09 3.03 -9.05
C ASN A 24 12.87 4.51 -9.49
N ILE A 25 12.45 5.36 -8.55
CA ILE A 25 12.40 6.80 -8.75
C ILE A 25 13.71 7.38 -8.23
N GLY A 26 14.41 8.13 -9.07
CA GLY A 26 15.65 8.85 -8.75
C GLY A 26 15.52 9.95 -7.69
N VAL A 27 14.54 9.83 -6.79
CA VAL A 27 14.30 10.68 -5.63
C VAL A 27 14.24 9.76 -4.41
N ALA A 28 15.39 9.57 -3.76
CA ALA A 28 15.50 8.77 -2.55
C ALA A 28 14.86 9.52 -1.37
N VAL A 29 13.54 9.38 -1.20
CA VAL A 29 12.85 9.89 -0.01
C VAL A 29 12.64 8.74 0.98
N PRO A 30 13.07 8.87 2.24
CA PRO A 30 12.87 7.82 3.23
C PRO A 30 11.38 7.51 3.45
N GLY A 31 11.01 6.23 3.60
CA GLY A 31 9.62 5.81 3.81
C GLY A 31 8.94 6.40 5.06
N TRP A 32 9.72 6.86 6.06
CA TRP A 32 9.23 7.54 7.27
C TRP A 32 8.90 9.02 7.07
N ILE A 33 9.04 9.55 5.85
CA ILE A 33 8.69 10.94 5.49
C ILE A 33 7.18 11.16 5.35
N LEU A 34 6.40 10.08 5.14
CA LEU A 34 4.97 10.16 4.93
C LEU A 34 4.27 10.26 6.29
N SER A 35 3.38 11.25 6.41
CA SER A 35 2.49 11.31 7.56
C SER A 35 1.54 10.09 7.54
N PRO A 36 1.11 9.54 8.70
CA PRO A 36 0.13 8.45 8.74
C PRO A 36 -1.16 8.73 7.94
N ALA A 37 -1.55 10.01 7.85
CA ALA A 37 -2.68 10.43 7.02
C ALA A 37 -2.40 10.24 5.51
N GLU A 38 -1.18 10.53 5.06
CA GLU A 38 -0.77 10.38 3.66
C GLU A 38 -0.66 8.90 3.28
N GLU A 39 -0.14 8.06 4.18
CA GLU A 39 -0.14 6.61 3.98
C GLU A 39 -1.56 6.04 3.87
N GLY A 40 -2.52 6.58 4.63
CA GLY A 40 -3.94 6.26 4.48
C GLY A 40 -4.47 6.59 3.08
N ILE A 41 -4.17 7.80 2.57
CA ILE A 41 -4.56 8.22 1.22
C ILE A 41 -3.96 7.31 0.15
N ILE A 42 -2.68 6.96 0.29
CA ILE A 42 -1.99 6.03 -0.63
C ILE A 42 -2.65 4.66 -0.59
N ARG A 43 -2.94 4.14 0.61
CA ARG A 43 -3.61 2.85 0.79
C ARG A 43 -5.00 2.84 0.15
N ASP A 44 -5.73 3.94 0.23
CA ASP A 44 -7.05 4.09 -0.38
C ASP A 44 -6.96 4.20 -1.91
N LYS A 45 -6.02 4.98 -2.44
CA LYS A 45 -5.72 5.04 -3.89
C LYS A 45 -5.37 3.66 -4.42
N TYR A 46 -4.46 2.95 -3.74
CA TYR A 46 -4.04 1.60 -4.09
C TYR A 46 -5.21 0.60 -4.12
N GLN A 47 -6.05 0.59 -3.08
CA GLN A 47 -7.23 -0.27 -3.05
C GLN A 47 -8.23 0.09 -4.15
N THR A 48 -8.41 1.38 -4.43
CA THR A 48 -9.31 1.86 -5.48
C THR A 48 -8.83 1.41 -6.86
N ASN A 49 -7.54 1.56 -7.14
CA ASN A 49 -6.91 1.11 -8.38
C ASN A 49 -7.11 -0.40 -8.57
N GLY A 50 -6.83 -1.22 -7.55
CA GLY A 50 -7.07 -2.66 -7.61
C GLY A 50 -8.53 -3.02 -7.93
N ARG A 51 -9.49 -2.28 -7.36
CA ARG A 51 -10.92 -2.47 -7.66
C ARG A 51 -11.32 -2.03 -9.07
N VAL A 52 -10.61 -1.08 -9.67
CA VAL A 52 -10.87 -0.64 -11.05
C VAL A 52 -10.40 -1.73 -12.02
N PHE A 53 -9.21 -2.29 -11.82
CA PHE A 53 -8.71 -3.38 -12.66
C PHE A 53 -9.57 -4.65 -12.57
N CYS A 54 -10.07 -4.98 -11.39
CA CYS A 54 -10.93 -6.16 -11.19
C CYS A 54 -12.43 -5.85 -11.32
N ARG A 55 -12.82 -4.73 -11.95
CA ARG A 55 -14.23 -4.27 -11.99
C ARG A 55 -15.16 -5.31 -12.61
N ASP A 56 -14.79 -5.89 -13.74
CA ASP A 56 -15.66 -6.84 -14.47
C ASP A 56 -15.99 -8.08 -13.62
N ILE A 57 -14.98 -8.60 -12.92
CA ILE A 57 -15.12 -9.78 -12.04
C ILE A 57 -15.91 -9.40 -10.77
N LEU A 58 -15.67 -8.18 -10.26
CA LEU A 58 -16.40 -7.64 -9.11
C LEU A 58 -17.88 -7.47 -9.42
N ASP A 59 -18.23 -7.03 -10.63
CA ASP A 59 -19.61 -6.85 -11.08
C ASP A 59 -20.31 -8.21 -11.28
N ALA A 60 -19.62 -9.23 -11.79
CA ALA A 60 -20.14 -10.60 -11.85
C ALA A 60 -20.45 -11.18 -10.45
N PHE A 61 -19.53 -10.97 -9.50
CA PHE A 61 -19.76 -11.37 -8.10
C PHE A 61 -20.90 -10.57 -7.45
N ALA A 62 -21.00 -9.27 -7.74
CA ALA A 62 -22.08 -8.41 -7.26
C ALA A 62 -23.44 -8.87 -7.81
N ALA A 63 -23.53 -9.19 -9.09
CA ALA A 63 -24.74 -9.73 -9.71
C ALA A 63 -25.19 -11.05 -9.06
N CYS A 64 -24.26 -11.97 -8.77
CA CYS A 64 -24.60 -13.23 -8.09
C CYS A 64 -25.06 -13.02 -6.64
N SER A 65 -24.36 -12.17 -5.90
CA SER A 65 -24.61 -11.95 -4.47
C SER A 65 -25.85 -11.09 -4.19
N HIS A 66 -26.20 -10.17 -5.10
CA HIS A 66 -27.37 -9.28 -4.97
C HIS A 66 -28.68 -10.04 -4.77
N HIS A 67 -28.83 -11.21 -5.40
CA HIS A 67 -30.06 -12.02 -5.32
C HIS A 67 -30.07 -13.04 -4.18
N ARG A 68 -28.98 -13.18 -3.40
CA ARG A 68 -28.80 -14.31 -2.47
C ARG A 68 -28.07 -13.93 -1.17
N PRO A 69 -28.66 -13.10 -0.28
CA PRO A 69 -27.99 -12.62 0.93
C PRO A 69 -27.58 -13.75 1.90
N VAL A 70 -28.33 -14.85 1.95
CA VAL A 70 -28.06 -15.96 2.90
C VAL A 70 -27.18 -17.06 2.30
N SER A 71 -27.27 -17.30 0.99
CA SER A 71 -26.63 -18.45 0.32
C SER A 71 -25.49 -18.08 -0.64
N PHE A 72 -25.13 -16.80 -0.78
CA PHE A 72 -24.07 -16.37 -1.70
C PHE A 72 -22.71 -17.01 -1.42
N VAL A 73 -22.39 -17.31 -0.15
CA VAL A 73 -21.08 -17.89 0.24
C VAL A 73 -20.82 -19.22 -0.47
N TRP A 74 -21.87 -20.01 -0.71
CA TRP A 74 -21.79 -21.31 -1.37
C TRP A 74 -22.10 -21.22 -2.86
N LYS A 75 -23.13 -20.43 -3.22
CA LYS A 75 -23.62 -20.34 -4.60
C LYS A 75 -22.76 -19.46 -5.50
N CYS A 76 -22.11 -18.43 -4.96
CA CYS A 76 -21.24 -17.50 -5.70
C CYS A 76 -19.75 -17.75 -5.40
N ARG A 77 -19.39 -18.99 -5.04
CA ARG A 77 -18.03 -19.34 -4.62
C ARG A 77 -17.03 -19.22 -5.77
N THR A 78 -17.46 -19.48 -7.00
CA THR A 78 -16.61 -19.45 -8.20
C THR A 78 -16.19 -18.02 -8.51
N GLU A 79 -17.16 -17.13 -8.61
CA GLU A 79 -17.02 -15.70 -8.88
C GLU A 79 -16.22 -15.02 -7.75
N LYS A 80 -16.49 -15.42 -6.50
CA LYS A 80 -15.69 -14.98 -5.35
C LYS A 80 -14.21 -15.38 -5.48
N LYS A 81 -13.94 -16.62 -5.92
CA LYS A 81 -12.56 -17.11 -6.06
C LYS A 81 -11.82 -16.35 -7.16
N GLU A 82 -12.47 -16.09 -8.29
CA GLU A 82 -11.91 -15.29 -9.39
C GLU A 82 -11.63 -13.86 -8.96
N LEU A 83 -12.56 -13.23 -8.22
CA LEU A 83 -12.35 -11.88 -7.68
C LEU A 83 -11.13 -11.84 -6.76
N LEU A 84 -11.02 -12.81 -5.84
CA LEU A 84 -9.88 -12.90 -4.93
C LEU A 84 -8.57 -13.20 -5.66
N GLU A 85 -8.61 -13.96 -6.74
CA GLU A 85 -7.45 -14.22 -7.60
C GLU A 85 -6.96 -12.93 -8.27
N CYS A 86 -7.86 -12.20 -8.93
CA CYS A 86 -7.53 -10.92 -9.57
C CYS A 86 -6.97 -9.93 -8.54
N MET A 87 -7.67 -9.77 -7.41
CA MET A 87 -7.23 -8.87 -6.35
C MET A 87 -5.86 -9.26 -5.79
N ARG A 88 -5.49 -10.55 -5.75
CA ARG A 88 -4.16 -10.98 -5.27
C ARG A 88 -3.04 -10.57 -6.22
N GLN A 89 -3.29 -10.61 -7.53
CA GLN A 89 -2.31 -10.22 -8.55
C GLN A 89 -2.01 -8.72 -8.54
N TYR A 90 -3.00 -7.89 -8.19
CA TYR A 90 -2.81 -6.44 -8.06
C TYR A 90 -2.40 -6.00 -6.65
N ASN A 91 -2.72 -6.79 -5.63
CA ASN A 91 -2.35 -6.46 -4.25
C ASN A 91 -0.89 -6.86 -3.90
N THR A 92 0.05 -6.57 -4.78
CA THR A 92 1.48 -6.84 -4.53
C THR A 92 2.18 -5.62 -3.95
N THR A 93 3.27 -5.85 -3.22
CA THR A 93 4.09 -4.77 -2.66
C THR A 93 4.59 -3.83 -3.76
N GLU A 94 4.95 -4.36 -4.93
CA GLU A 94 5.43 -3.57 -6.06
C GLU A 94 4.37 -2.59 -6.59
N ASN A 95 3.10 -3.00 -6.63
CA ASN A 95 2.01 -2.12 -7.06
C ASN A 95 1.70 -1.05 -6.01
N TYR A 96 1.75 -1.41 -4.73
CA TYR A 96 1.69 -0.41 -3.66
C TYR A 96 2.82 0.60 -3.83
N ASP A 97 3.95 0.12 -4.35
CA ASP A 97 5.13 0.93 -4.45
C ASP A 97 5.10 1.98 -5.54
N LEU A 98 4.61 1.59 -6.70
CA LEU A 98 4.31 2.51 -7.80
C LEU A 98 3.32 3.62 -7.37
N VAL A 99 2.32 3.30 -6.56
CA VAL A 99 1.33 4.29 -6.10
C VAL A 99 1.94 5.29 -5.12
N LYS A 100 2.85 4.85 -4.25
CA LYS A 100 3.61 5.75 -3.35
C LYS A 100 4.48 6.70 -4.15
N ASP A 101 5.17 6.14 -5.12
CA ASP A 101 6.06 6.81 -6.05
C ASP A 101 5.33 7.91 -6.85
N GLU A 102 4.15 7.59 -7.40
CA GLU A 102 3.26 8.55 -8.05
C GLU A 102 2.80 9.67 -7.10
N PHE A 103 2.41 9.32 -5.88
CA PHE A 103 1.97 10.30 -4.87
C PHE A 103 3.08 11.28 -4.48
N LEU A 104 4.31 10.78 -4.29
CA LEU A 104 5.46 11.62 -3.98
C LEU A 104 5.78 12.56 -5.14
N LYS A 105 5.72 12.07 -6.38
CA LYS A 105 5.91 12.90 -7.58
C LYS A 105 4.89 14.05 -7.63
N GLU A 106 3.60 13.76 -7.46
CA GLU A 106 2.53 14.77 -7.41
C GLU A 106 2.79 15.83 -6.32
N LYS A 107 3.30 15.40 -5.16
CA LYS A 107 3.62 16.29 -4.03
C LYS A 107 4.78 17.22 -4.36
N PHE A 108 5.87 16.71 -4.95
CA PHE A 108 7.01 17.53 -5.36
C PHE A 108 6.64 18.55 -6.43
N GLU A 109 5.84 18.17 -7.42
CA GLU A 109 5.35 19.08 -8.46
C GLU A 109 4.57 20.25 -7.86
N LYS A 110 3.67 19.98 -6.91
CA LYS A 110 2.91 21.01 -6.18
C LYS A 110 3.81 21.93 -5.35
N MET A 111 4.79 21.37 -4.65
CA MET A 111 5.76 22.15 -3.87
C MET A 111 6.60 23.07 -4.75
N ASN A 112 7.06 22.57 -5.90
CA ASN A 112 7.84 23.34 -6.85
C ASN A 112 7.01 24.46 -7.50
N ALA A 113 5.75 24.21 -7.85
CA ALA A 113 4.84 25.22 -8.38
C ALA A 113 4.59 26.34 -7.36
N ALA A 114 4.29 26.00 -6.10
CA ALA A 114 4.12 27.00 -5.04
C ALA A 114 5.41 27.82 -4.77
N ALA A 115 6.58 27.18 -4.85
CA ALA A 115 7.86 27.87 -4.71
C ALA A 115 8.17 28.83 -5.89
N GLN A 116 7.65 28.56 -7.08
CA GLN A 116 7.75 29.47 -8.23
C GLN A 116 6.82 30.67 -8.09
N GLU A 117 5.61 30.48 -7.57
CA GLU A 117 4.66 31.57 -7.31
C GLU A 117 5.18 32.57 -6.29
N GLN A 118 5.87 32.11 -5.23
CA GLN A 118 6.43 33.00 -4.21
C GLN A 118 7.64 33.84 -4.68
N LYS A 119 8.24 33.48 -5.82
CA LYS A 119 9.39 34.21 -6.39
C LYS A 119 8.97 35.33 -7.35
N LYS A 120 7.67 35.45 -7.65
CA LYS A 120 7.11 36.44 -8.55
C LYS A 120 6.47 37.59 -7.76
#